data_AF-A0A497NAG6-F1
#
_entry.id   AF-A0A497NAG6-F1
#
_cell.length_a   1.000
_cell.length_b   1.000
_cell.length_c   1.000
_cell.angle_alpha   90.00
_cell.angle_beta   90.00
_cell.angle_gamma   90.00
#
_symmetry.space_group_name_H-M   'P 1'
#
loop_
_entity.id
_entity.type
_entity.pdbx_description
1 polymer ?
#
loop_
_entity_poly.entity_id
_entity_poly.type
_entity_poly.pdbx_seq_one_letter_code
_entity_poly.pdbx_strand_id
1 'polypeptide(L)'
;ISLRLERAGLIERRRELHEGKWTYRLIAKKRAVNPLSILDLPCAFCPEQDKCGLGGPVSPASCPLLAQWAEKMVHKLQGER
;
A
#
# COMPACT_ATOMS: atom_id res chain seq x y z
N ILE A 1 -8.04 21.60 -7.45
CA ILE A 1 -7.98 20.12 -7.23
C ILE A 1 -6.99 19.45 -8.19
N SER A 2 -7.11 19.62 -9.52
CA SER A 2 -6.20 19.02 -10.53
C SER A 2 -4.69 19.30 -10.30
N LEU A 3 -4.28 20.54 -10.00
CA LEU A 3 -2.86 20.87 -9.73
C LEU A 3 -2.23 20.09 -8.56
N ARG A 4 -3.00 19.76 -7.51
CA ARG A 4 -2.50 18.97 -6.38
C ARG A 4 -2.26 17.51 -6.78
N LEU A 5 -3.15 16.95 -7.59
CA LEU A 5 -3.04 15.58 -8.09
C LEU A 5 -1.90 15.44 -9.10
N GLU A 6 -1.66 16.48 -9.89
CA GLU A 6 -0.53 16.56 -10.82
C GLU A 6 0.80 16.63 -10.08
N ARG A 7 0.91 17.50 -9.05
CA ARG A 7 2.09 17.55 -8.15
C ARG A 7 2.32 16.24 -7.41
N ALA A 8 1.26 15.54 -7.01
CA ALA A 8 1.37 14.22 -6.39
C ALA A 8 1.74 13.10 -7.40
N GLY A 9 1.81 13.41 -8.69
CA GLY A 9 2.12 12.46 -9.75
C GLY A 9 1.04 11.41 -9.99
N LEU A 10 -0.21 11.70 -9.60
CA LEU A 10 -1.36 10.82 -9.75
C LEU A 10 -2.11 11.04 -11.07
N ILE A 11 -1.93 12.21 -11.70
CA ILE A 11 -2.52 12.53 -13.00
C ILE A 11 -1.49 13.18 -13.92
N GLU A 12 -1.66 12.98 -15.22
CA GLU A 12 -0.95 13.68 -16.29
C GLU A 12 -1.94 14.61 -17.02
N ARG A 13 -1.48 15.82 -17.38
CA ARG A 13 -2.24 16.74 -18.21
C ARG A 13 -1.67 16.73 -19.61
N ARG A 14 -2.49 16.36 -20.59
CA ARG A 14 -2.15 16.53 -22.01
C ARG A 14 -3.02 17.61 -22.62
N ARG A 15 -2.37 18.55 -23.31
CA ARG A 15 -3.07 19.58 -24.07
C ARG A 15 -3.62 18.96 -25.35
N GLU A 16 -4.92 19.12 -25.57
CA GLU A 16 -5.63 18.53 -26.71
C GLU A 16 -6.55 19.59 -27.32
N LEU A 17 -6.75 19.53 -28.64
CA LEU A 17 -7.67 20.42 -29.33
C LEU A 17 -9.02 19.71 -29.43
N HIS A 18 -10.01 20.17 -28.68
CA HIS A 18 -11.36 19.63 -28.70
C HIS A 18 -12.30 20.70 -29.25
N GLU A 19 -12.94 20.41 -30.39
CA GLU A 19 -13.90 21.31 -31.05
C GLU A 19 -13.35 22.73 -31.28
N GLY A 20 -12.09 22.81 -31.73
CA GLY A 20 -11.43 24.10 -32.01
C GLY A 20 -10.99 24.89 -30.77
N LYS A 21 -11.20 24.37 -29.56
CA LYS A 21 -10.73 24.97 -28.30
C LYS A 21 -9.62 24.13 -27.69
N TRP A 22 -8.57 24.80 -27.21
CA TRP A 22 -7.52 24.13 -26.45
C TRP A 22 -8.03 23.75 -25.07
N THR A 23 -8.05 22.45 -24.78
CA THR A 23 -8.44 21.90 -23.50
C THR A 23 -7.34 20.99 -22.96
N TYR A 24 -7.49 20.54 -21.70
CA TYR A 24 -6.56 19.61 -21.07
C TYR A 24 -7.28 18.31 -20.77
N ARG A 25 -6.78 17.20 -21.33
CA ARG A 25 -7.18 15.86 -20.96
C ARG A 25 -6.41 15.42 -19.71
N LEU A 26 -7.15 15.04 -18.67
CA LEU A 26 -6.58 14.48 -17.45
C LEU A 26 -6.48 12.96 -17.60
N ILE A 27 -5.27 12.42 -17.50
CA ILE A 27 -5.01 10.98 -17.57
C ILE A 27 -4.58 10.52 -16.18
N ALA A 28 -5.33 9.61 -15.57
CA ALA A 28 -4.94 9.04 -14.28
C ALA A 28 -3.72 8.12 -14.44
N LYS A 29 -2.65 8.40 -13.70
CA LYS A 29 -1.49 7.52 -13.62
C LYS A 29 -1.81 6.39 -12.66
N LYS A 30 -2.15 5.21 -13.19
CA LYS A 30 -2.24 3.99 -12.40
C LYS A 30 -0.82 3.59 -12.00
N ARG A 31 -0.51 3.67 -10.70
CA ARG A 31 0.68 2.99 -10.16
C ARG A 31 0.34 1.51 -10.04
N ALA A 32 1.11 0.67 -10.72
CA ALA A 32 1.13 -0.74 -10.41
C ALA A 32 1.75 -0.88 -9.01
N VAL A 33 0.90 -1.07 -8.00
CA VAL A 33 1.34 -1.45 -6.67
C VAL A 33 1.41 -2.97 -6.63
N ASN A 34 2.52 -3.52 -6.14
CA ASN A 34 2.63 -4.94 -5.90
C ASN A 34 2.00 -5.25 -4.52
N PRO A 35 0.82 -5.88 -4.45
CA PRO A 35 0.17 -6.15 -3.16
C PRO A 35 0.83 -7.30 -2.40
N LEU A 36 1.70 -8.09 -3.04
CA LEU A 36 2.27 -9.31 -2.46
C LEU A 36 3.03 -9.02 -1.16
N SER A 37 3.69 -7.85 -1.05
CA SER A 37 4.40 -7.46 0.16
C SER A 37 3.49 -7.28 1.38
N ILE A 38 2.21 -6.96 1.17
CA ILE A 38 1.23 -6.80 2.25
C ILE A 38 0.55 -8.14 2.54
N LEU A 39 0.26 -8.92 1.50
CA LEU A 39 -0.40 -10.23 1.63
C LEU A 39 0.42 -11.25 2.44
N ASP A 40 1.75 -11.13 2.41
CA ASP A 40 2.66 -11.97 3.21
C ASP A 40 2.61 -11.67 4.72
N LEU A 41 2.04 -10.55 5.15
CA LEU A 41 1.92 -10.21 6.57
C LEU A 41 0.71 -10.93 7.19
N PRO A 42 0.84 -11.50 8.41
CA PRO A 42 -0.27 -12.15 9.10
C PRO A 42 -1.42 -11.17 9.42
N CYS A 43 -1.13 -9.86 9.47
CA CYS A 43 -2.10 -8.82 9.71
C CYS A 43 -3.07 -8.57 8.53
N ALA A 44 -2.72 -8.96 7.30
CA ALA A 44 -3.52 -8.66 6.11
C ALA A 44 -4.94 -9.23 6.18
N PHE A 45 -5.10 -10.37 6.85
CA PHE A 45 -6.37 -11.07 7.02
C PHE A 45 -6.64 -11.44 8.49
N CYS A 46 -6.08 -10.68 9.43
CA CYS A 46 -6.26 -10.95 10.85
C CYS A 46 -7.71 -10.59 11.28
N PRO A 47 -8.46 -11.50 11.92
CA PRO A 47 -9.85 -11.25 12.32
C PRO A 47 -9.96 -10.26 13.48
N GLU A 48 -8.94 -10.16 14.34
CA GLU A 48 -8.92 -9.27 15.51
C GLU A 48 -8.22 -7.94 15.23
N GLN A 49 -8.04 -7.59 13.95
CA GLN A 49 -7.31 -6.39 13.53
C GLN A 49 -7.96 -5.10 14.03
N ASP A 50 -9.29 -5.08 14.16
CA ASP A 50 -10.09 -3.98 14.69
C ASP A 50 -9.81 -3.70 16.18
N LYS A 51 -9.43 -4.72 16.95
CA LYS A 51 -9.11 -4.63 18.39
C LYS A 51 -7.61 -4.60 18.67
N CYS A 52 -6.78 -4.81 17.65
CA CYS A 52 -5.34 -4.86 17.76
C CYS A 52 -4.76 -3.45 17.92
N GLY A 53 -4.16 -3.16 19.09
CA GLY A 53 -3.63 -1.84 19.40
C GLY A 53 -2.65 -1.85 20.57
N LEU A 54 -1.84 -0.78 20.67
CA LEU A 54 -0.91 -0.62 21.78
C LEU A 54 -1.68 -0.43 23.10
N GLY A 55 -1.44 -1.33 24.07
CA GLY A 55 -2.13 -1.33 25.36
C GLY A 55 -3.57 -1.87 25.32
N GLY A 56 -4.01 -2.40 24.18
CA GLY A 56 -5.30 -3.07 24.04
C GLY A 56 -5.29 -4.53 24.52
N PRO A 57 -6.46 -5.19 24.57
CA PRO A 57 -6.58 -6.61 24.91
C PRO A 57 -5.84 -7.51 23.91
N VAL A 58 -5.79 -7.08 22.64
CA VAL A 58 -4.95 -7.67 21.59
C VAL A 58 -3.86 -6.65 21.28
N SER A 59 -2.61 -7.03 21.49
CA SER A 59 -1.45 -6.15 21.27
C SER A 59 -0.54 -6.74 20.21
N PRO A 60 -0.02 -5.93 19.27
CA PRO A 60 0.96 -6.40 18.30
C PRO A 60 2.27 -6.84 18.98
N ALA A 61 2.60 -6.28 20.16
CA ALA A 61 3.83 -6.62 20.89
C ALA A 61 3.82 -8.04 21.47
N SER A 62 2.63 -8.60 21.72
CA SER A 62 2.45 -9.95 22.26
C SER A 62 1.72 -10.88 21.28
N CYS A 63 1.69 -10.53 19.99
CA CYS A 63 0.95 -11.27 18.98
C CYS A 63 1.71 -12.54 18.56
N PRO A 64 1.14 -13.75 18.76
CA PRO A 64 1.83 -15.00 18.41
C PRO A 64 2.00 -15.18 16.91
N LEU A 65 1.02 -14.75 16.10
CA LEU A 65 1.09 -14.82 14.63
C LEU A 65 2.25 -13.96 14.09
N LEU A 66 2.44 -12.78 14.69
CA LEU A 66 3.52 -11.88 14.28
C LEU A 66 4.89 -12.43 14.70
N ALA A 67 5.00 -13.03 15.89
CA ALA A 67 6.22 -13.67 16.35
C ALA A 67 6.63 -14.83 15.43
N GLN A 68 5.72 -15.75 15.12
CA GLN A 68 5.98 -16.88 14.20
C GLN A 68 6.37 -16.40 12.80
N TRP A 69 5.69 -15.36 12.31
CA TRP A 69 6.04 -14.76 11.02
C TRP A 69 7.45 -14.16 11.04
N ALA A 70 7.83 -13.45 12.10
CA ALA A 70 9.16 -12.86 12.25
C ALA A 70 10.25 -13.93 12.28
N GLU A 71 10.05 -15.02 13.02
CA GLU A 71 10.97 -16.18 13.04
C GLU A 71 11.15 -16.79 11.64
N LYS A 72 10.03 -17.03 10.93
CA LYS A 72 10.06 -17.53 9.55
C LYS A 72 10.83 -16.58 8.62
N MET A 73 10.65 -15.27 8.78
CA MET A 73 11.34 -14.25 7.98
C MET A 73 12.85 -14.26 8.25
N VAL A 74 13.27 -14.34 9.51
CA VAL A 74 14.69 -14.45 9.88
C VAL A 74 15.32 -15.68 9.26
N HIS A 75 14.65 -16.84 9.33
CA HIS A 75 15.17 -18.07 8.75
C HIS A 75 15.27 -18.01 7.22
N LYS A 76 14.32 -17.34 6.54
CA LYS A 76 14.37 -17.11 5.10
C LYS A 76 15.57 -16.25 4.70
N LEU A 77 15.84 -15.18 5.46
CA LEU A 77 16.98 -14.30 5.23
C LEU A 77 18.34 -14.97 5.51
N GLN A 78 18.38 -15.93 6.44
CA GLN A 78 19.57 -16.71 6.76
C GLN A 78 19.84 -17.84 5.76
N GLY A 79 18.79 -18.46 5.21
CA GLY A 79 18.90 -19.55 4.23
C GLY A 79 19.15 -19.11 2.79
N GLU A 80 19.08 -17.80 2.50
CA GLU A 80 19.38 -17.20 1.19
C GLU A 80 20.79 -16.55 1.16
N ARG A 81 21.67 -16.99 2.07
CA ARG A 81 23.11 -16.69 2.09
C ARG A 81 23.94 -17.93 1.76
#